data_AF-A0A0S8DEJ2-F1
#
_entry.id   AF-A0A0S8DEJ2-F1
#
_cell.length_a   1.000
_cell.length_b   1.000
_cell.length_c   1.000
_cell.angle_alpha   90.00
_cell.angle_beta   90.00
_cell.angle_gamma   90.00
#
_symmetry.space_group_name_H-M   'P 1'
#
loop_
_entity.id
_entity.type
_entity.pdbx_description
1 polymer ?
#
loop_
_entity_poly.entity_id
_entity_poly.type
_entity_poly.pdbx_seq_one_letter_code
_entity_poly.pdbx_strand_id
1 'polypeptide(L)'
;MIKSRSGSGKGGVARAAGKISIATTCSRVLGFIRDILLARIFGATGLTDAFFVAYRIPNLLRELFAEGSVSAGYVPVFTEYLSKEGKEEAKKLAGVVLAFLLSVTLIICLAGILLAPIITRIVAPNFVNNPEQFSLTVKLLRIMFPFL
;
A
#
# COMPACT_ATOMS: atom_id res chain seq x y z
N MET A 1 -9.21 26.30 -43.39
CA MET A 1 -10.32 25.99 -42.46
C MET A 1 -9.75 25.26 -41.24
N ILE A 2 -9.18 26.03 -40.30
CA ILE A 2 -8.48 25.52 -39.11
C ILE A 2 -9.43 25.74 -37.91
N LYS A 3 -10.03 24.66 -37.41
CA LYS A 3 -10.86 24.72 -36.19
C LYS A 3 -9.97 24.50 -34.97
N SER A 4 -9.63 25.60 -34.32
CA SER A 4 -9.07 25.65 -32.96
C SER A 4 -9.97 24.86 -31.99
N ARG A 5 -9.40 23.84 -31.33
CA ARG A 5 -9.94 23.22 -30.11
C ARG A 5 -9.13 23.74 -28.92
N SER A 6 -9.43 24.94 -28.48
CA SER A 6 -9.03 25.46 -27.18
C SER A 6 -10.26 25.51 -26.28
N GLY A 7 -10.24 24.85 -25.11
CA GLY A 7 -11.32 25.02 -24.13
C GLY A 7 -11.57 23.93 -23.07
N SER A 8 -10.75 22.88 -22.93
CA SER A 8 -11.02 21.79 -21.96
C SER A 8 -9.96 21.62 -20.87
N GLY A 9 -9.39 22.73 -20.37
CA GLY A 9 -8.20 22.69 -19.50
C GLY A 9 -8.44 22.75 -17.99
N LYS A 10 -9.53 23.36 -17.50
CA LYS A 10 -9.70 23.67 -16.06
C LYS A 10 -10.93 23.03 -15.40
N GLY A 11 -12.09 23.03 -16.08
CA GLY A 11 -13.33 22.47 -15.54
C GLY A 11 -13.33 20.94 -15.42
N GLY A 12 -12.66 20.24 -16.35
CA GLY A 12 -12.54 18.78 -16.31
C GLY A 12 -11.66 18.29 -15.17
N VAL A 13 -10.53 18.97 -14.94
CA VAL A 13 -9.58 18.64 -13.85
C VAL A 13 -10.20 18.91 -12.49
N ALA A 14 -10.87 20.05 -12.30
CA ALA A 14 -11.54 20.37 -11.03
C ALA A 14 -12.66 19.36 -10.71
N ARG A 15 -13.43 18.94 -11.72
CA ARG A 15 -14.50 17.95 -11.54
C ARG A 15 -13.96 16.55 -11.26
N ALA A 16 -12.84 16.17 -11.88
CA ALA A 16 -12.17 14.90 -11.61
C ALA A 16 -11.55 14.88 -10.20
N ALA A 17 -10.85 15.95 -9.81
CA ALA A 17 -10.28 16.13 -8.49
C ALA A 17 -11.36 16.06 -7.40
N GLY A 18 -12.50 16.74 -7.60
CA GLY A 18 -13.63 16.69 -6.66
C GLY A 18 -14.18 15.28 -6.44
N LYS A 19 -14.29 14.47 -7.51
CA LYS A 19 -14.72 13.06 -7.39
C LYS A 19 -13.73 12.20 -6.62
N ILE A 20 -12.43 12.36 -6.89
CA ILE A 20 -11.37 11.61 -6.20
C ILE A 20 -11.34 11.99 -4.72
N SER A 21 -11.46 13.28 -4.38
CA SER A 21 -11.50 13.74 -3.00
C SER A 21 -12.69 13.17 -2.24
N ILE A 22 -13.89 13.16 -2.82
CA ILE A 22 -15.07 12.56 -2.20
C ILE A 22 -14.86 11.06 -1.99
N ALA A 23 -14.39 10.33 -3.01
CA ALA A 23 -14.13 8.91 -2.91
C ALA A 23 -13.08 8.59 -1.82
N THR A 24 -12.03 9.41 -1.73
CA THR A 24 -10.97 9.27 -0.70
C THR A 24 -11.51 9.53 0.69
N THR A 25 -12.29 10.59 0.89
CA THR A 25 -12.90 10.90 2.19
C THR A 25 -13.87 9.82 2.62
N CYS A 26 -14.74 9.34 1.72
CA CYS A 26 -15.64 8.22 2.03
C CYS A 26 -14.87 6.96 2.42
N SER A 27 -13.80 6.62 1.69
CA SER A 27 -12.95 5.47 2.04
C SER A 27 -12.32 5.62 3.43
N ARG A 28 -11.84 6.82 3.78
CA ARG A 28 -11.30 7.11 5.12
C ARG A 28 -12.36 7.02 6.22
N VAL A 29 -13.56 7.55 6.00
CA VAL A 29 -14.66 7.46 6.96
C VAL A 29 -15.06 6.00 7.19
N LEU A 30 -15.17 5.20 6.12
CA LEU A 30 -15.45 3.77 6.23
C LEU A 30 -14.34 3.02 6.97
N GLY A 31 -13.07 3.35 6.70
CA GLY A 31 -11.92 2.81 7.44
C GLY A 31 -11.98 3.15 8.93
N PHE A 32 -12.34 4.39 9.26
CA PHE A 32 -12.50 4.83 10.64
C PHE A 32 -13.67 4.13 11.36
N ILE A 33 -14.80 3.94 10.67
CA ILE A 33 -15.93 3.16 11.20
C ILE A 33 -15.51 1.71 11.46
N ARG A 34 -14.76 1.09 10.54
CA ARG A 34 -14.18 -0.24 10.75
C ARG A 34 -13.33 -0.27 12.02
N ASP A 35 -12.48 0.73 12.22
CA ASP A 35 -11.59 0.77 13.40
C ASP A 35 -12.38 0.93 14.71
N ILE A 36 -13.45 1.75 14.72
CA ILE A 36 -14.39 1.85 15.86
C ILE A 36 -15.08 0.51 16.12
N LEU A 37 -15.55 -0.18 15.08
CA LEU A 37 -16.23 -1.46 15.21
C LEU A 37 -15.28 -2.53 15.75
N LEU A 38 -14.03 -2.58 15.27
CA LEU A 38 -13.00 -3.48 15.81
C LEU A 38 -12.73 -3.18 17.29
N ALA A 39 -12.59 -1.90 17.66
CA ALA A 39 -12.39 -1.50 19.04
C ALA A 39 -13.60 -1.83 19.94
N ARG A 40 -14.85 -1.76 19.44
CA ARG A 40 -16.05 -2.13 20.20
C ARG A 40 -16.26 -3.63 20.33
N ILE A 41 -16.05 -4.38 19.25
CA ILE A 41 -16.32 -5.83 19.19
C ILE A 41 -15.25 -6.60 19.96
N PHE A 42 -13.99 -6.21 19.78
CA PHE A 42 -12.88 -6.89 20.42
C PHE A 42 -12.38 -6.19 21.69
N GLY A 43 -12.70 -4.91 21.94
CA GLY A 43 -12.20 -4.18 23.11
C GLY A 43 -10.67 -3.97 23.09
N ALA A 44 -10.13 -3.44 24.19
CA ALA A 44 -8.69 -3.46 24.48
C ALA A 44 -8.27 -4.88 24.93
N THR A 45 -8.46 -5.86 24.05
CA THR A 45 -8.04 -7.25 24.29
C THR A 45 -6.75 -7.54 23.54
N GLY A 46 -5.99 -8.52 24.04
CA GLY A 46 -4.73 -8.90 23.42
C GLY A 46 -4.84 -9.34 21.94
N LEU A 47 -6.05 -9.73 21.49
CA LEU A 47 -6.36 -10.06 20.09
C LEU A 47 -6.30 -8.84 19.18
N THR A 48 -6.94 -7.73 19.59
CA THR A 48 -6.97 -6.47 18.84
C THR A 48 -5.56 -5.90 18.67
N ASP A 49 -4.78 -5.92 19.75
CA ASP A 49 -3.41 -5.41 19.74
C ASP A 49 -2.50 -6.27 18.86
N ALA A 50 -2.65 -7.60 18.92
CA ALA A 50 -1.94 -8.53 18.04
C ALA A 50 -2.24 -8.26 16.56
N PHE A 51 -3.51 -8.01 16.22
CA PHE A 51 -3.92 -7.69 14.86
C PHE A 51 -3.31 -6.35 14.39
N PHE A 52 -3.42 -5.28 15.17
CA PHE A 52 -2.88 -3.99 14.77
C PHE A 52 -1.36 -4.01 14.60
N VAL A 53 -0.63 -4.67 15.51
CA VAL A 53 0.82 -4.85 15.39
C VAL A 53 1.16 -5.65 14.13
N ALA A 54 0.47 -6.76 13.88
CA ALA A 54 0.69 -7.59 12.71
C ALA A 54 0.38 -6.86 11.39
N TYR A 55 -0.64 -6.01 11.37
CA TYR A 55 -1.04 -5.25 10.19
C TYR A 55 -0.10 -4.07 9.87
N ARG A 56 0.43 -3.41 10.90
CA ARG A 56 1.17 -2.14 10.77
C ARG A 56 2.37 -2.25 9.84
N ILE A 57 3.17 -3.32 9.98
CA ILE A 57 4.43 -3.47 9.24
C ILE A 57 4.19 -3.73 7.74
N PRO A 58 3.39 -4.74 7.33
CA PRO A 58 3.08 -4.94 5.91
C PRO A 58 2.40 -3.72 5.29
N ASN A 59 1.49 -3.07 6.04
CA ASN A 59 0.79 -1.91 5.52
C ASN A 59 1.71 -0.71 5.28
N LEU A 60 2.66 -0.43 6.17
CA LEU A 60 3.65 0.64 5.96
C LEU A 60 4.48 0.39 4.70
N LEU A 61 4.93 -0.84 4.49
CA LEU A 61 5.67 -1.21 3.28
C LEU A 61 4.80 -1.01 2.03
N ARG A 62 3.52 -1.42 2.08
CA ARG A 62 2.57 -1.17 1.00
C ARG A 62 2.37 0.32 0.74
N GLU A 63 2.25 1.14 1.78
CA GLU A 63 2.16 2.60 1.64
C GLU A 63 3.38 3.15 0.89
N LEU A 64 4.59 2.71 1.25
CA LEU A 64 5.83 3.15 0.62
C LEU A 64 5.96 2.71 -0.85
N PHE A 65 5.60 1.47 -1.19
CA PHE A 65 5.79 0.92 -2.53
C PHE A 65 4.58 1.11 -3.47
N ALA A 66 3.35 1.22 -2.94
CA ALA A 66 2.12 1.15 -3.74
C ALA A 66 1.22 2.40 -3.68
N GLU A 67 1.28 3.25 -2.65
CA GLU A 67 0.35 4.40 -2.54
C GLU A 67 0.69 5.62 -3.41
N GLY A 68 1.83 5.60 -4.12
CA GLY A 68 2.09 6.57 -5.18
C GLY A 68 3.54 7.02 -5.30
N SER A 69 4.42 6.65 -4.37
CA SER A 69 5.85 6.99 -4.41
C SER A 69 6.51 6.48 -5.70
N VAL A 70 6.25 5.21 -6.03
CA VAL A 70 6.76 4.58 -7.25
C VAL A 70 6.12 5.22 -8.48
N SER A 71 4.81 5.45 -8.48
CA SER A 71 4.09 6.08 -9.60
C SER A 71 4.56 7.51 -9.87
N ALA A 72 4.87 8.29 -8.83
CA ALA A 72 5.35 9.67 -8.96
C ALA A 72 6.71 9.75 -9.69
N GLY A 73 7.60 8.76 -9.47
CA GLY A 73 8.85 8.64 -10.22
C GLY A 73 8.69 7.96 -11.58
N TYR A 74 7.82 6.96 -11.69
CA TYR A 74 7.67 6.14 -12.88
C TYR A 74 6.88 6.81 -14.01
N VAL A 75 5.75 7.46 -13.70
CA VAL A 75 4.85 8.01 -14.72
C VAL A 75 5.54 9.06 -15.62
N PRO A 76 6.34 10.01 -15.10
CA PRO A 76 7.07 10.96 -15.94
C PRO A 76 8.05 10.27 -16.88
N VAL A 77 8.84 9.32 -16.38
CA VAL A 77 9.86 8.58 -17.16
C VAL A 77 9.19 7.72 -18.23
N PHE A 78 8.11 7.03 -17.88
CA PHE A 78 7.33 6.25 -18.84
C PHE A 78 6.73 7.13 -19.94
N THR A 79 6.21 8.30 -19.57
CA THR A 79 5.63 9.26 -20.53
C THR A 79 6.69 9.83 -21.46
N GLU A 80 7.88 10.09 -20.95
CA GLU A 80 9.03 10.54 -21.75
C GLU A 80 9.46 9.46 -22.75
N TYR A 81 9.63 8.21 -22.30
CA TYR A 81 9.94 7.07 -23.17
C TYR A 81 8.87 6.87 -24.24
N LEU A 82 7.59 6.94 -23.86
CA LEU A 82 6.49 6.79 -24.80
C LEU A 82 6.49 7.88 -25.88
N SER A 83 6.89 9.10 -25.51
CA SER A 83 6.88 10.26 -26.42
C SER A 83 8.12 10.34 -27.31
N LYS A 84 9.30 9.97 -26.79
CA LYS A 84 10.59 10.09 -27.50
C LYS A 84 11.00 8.81 -28.22
N GLU A 85 10.91 7.68 -27.53
CA GLU A 85 11.42 6.38 -27.98
C GLU A 85 10.30 5.48 -28.57
N GLY A 86 9.04 5.87 -28.36
CA GLY A 86 7.87 5.19 -28.88
C GLY A 86 7.35 4.05 -28.00
N LYS A 87 6.32 3.37 -28.51
CA LYS A 87 5.50 2.45 -27.71
C LYS A 87 6.22 1.15 -27.33
N GLU A 88 7.13 0.65 -28.16
CA GLU A 88 7.86 -0.60 -27.85
C GLU A 88 8.85 -0.41 -26.71
N GLU A 89 9.65 0.66 -26.74
CA GLU A 89 10.61 0.94 -25.67
C GLU A 89 9.90 1.27 -24.35
N ALA A 90 8.79 2.01 -24.39
CA ALA A 90 7.96 2.23 -23.21
C ALA A 90 7.43 0.91 -22.62
N LYS A 91 7.02 -0.06 -23.46
CA LYS A 91 6.60 -1.40 -22.98
C LYS A 91 7.76 -2.17 -22.35
N LYS A 92 8.96 -2.12 -22.93
CA LYS A 92 10.15 -2.76 -22.33
C LYS A 92 10.46 -2.16 -20.97
N LEU A 93 10.46 -0.83 -20.85
CA LEU A 93 10.62 -0.14 -19.57
C LEU A 93 9.58 -0.60 -18.55
N ALA A 94 8.30 -0.66 -18.93
CA ALA A 94 7.23 -1.14 -18.05
C ALA A 94 7.48 -2.58 -17.58
N GLY A 95 7.92 -3.47 -18.48
CA GLY A 95 8.25 -4.85 -18.16
C GLY A 95 9.41 -4.96 -17.15
N VAL A 96 10.47 -4.17 -17.36
CA VAL A 96 11.64 -4.14 -16.45
C VAL A 96 11.25 -3.62 -15.07
N VAL A 97 10.49 -2.51 -15.01
CA VAL A 97 10.04 -1.94 -13.73
C VAL A 97 9.10 -2.90 -13.02
N LEU A 98 8.16 -3.53 -13.73
CA LEU A 98 7.26 -4.53 -13.14
C LEU A 98 8.03 -5.73 -12.59
N ALA A 99 8.96 -6.29 -13.36
CA ALA A 99 9.78 -7.40 -12.93
C ALA A 99 10.63 -7.04 -11.70
N PHE A 100 11.20 -5.84 -11.68
CA PHE A 100 11.93 -5.32 -10.53
C PHE A 100 11.06 -5.20 -9.28
N LEU A 101 9.88 -4.56 -9.40
CA LEU A 101 8.94 -4.39 -8.29
C LEU A 101 8.46 -5.74 -7.75
N LEU A 102 8.06 -6.66 -8.63
CA LEU A 102 7.63 -8.00 -8.22
C LEU A 102 8.76 -8.76 -7.52
N SER A 103 9.99 -8.65 -8.01
CA SER A 103 11.14 -9.31 -7.40
C SER A 103 11.44 -8.76 -6.01
N VAL A 104 11.46 -7.43 -5.88
CA VAL A 104 11.71 -6.75 -4.60
C VAL A 104 10.59 -7.06 -3.60
N THR A 105 9.32 -6.94 -4.01
CA THR A 105 8.16 -7.27 -3.17
C THR A 105 8.20 -8.73 -2.73
N LEU A 106 8.51 -9.67 -3.62
CA LEU A 106 8.63 -11.09 -3.27
C LEU A 106 9.72 -11.34 -2.23
N ILE A 107 10.90 -10.73 -2.40
CA ILE A 107 12.01 -10.86 -1.44
C ILE A 107 11.60 -10.29 -0.08
N ILE A 108 11.00 -9.10 -0.04
CA ILE A 108 10.54 -8.47 1.20
C ILE A 108 9.45 -9.31 1.87
N CYS A 109 8.49 -9.84 1.10
CA CYS A 109 7.43 -10.69 1.60
C CYS A 109 7.98 -11.98 2.24
N LEU A 110 8.87 -12.69 1.54
CA LEU A 110 9.51 -13.89 2.07
C LEU A 110 10.34 -13.59 3.32
N ALA A 111 11.15 -12.53 3.28
CA ALA A 111 11.91 -12.09 4.44
C ALA A 111 11.00 -11.76 5.62
N GLY A 112 9.90 -11.06 5.40
CA GLY A 112 8.90 -10.72 6.42
C GLY A 112 8.25 -11.95 7.06
N ILE A 113 7.89 -12.96 6.27
CA ILE A 113 7.31 -14.22 6.76
C ILE A 113 8.31 -14.99 7.62
N LEU A 114 9.57 -15.11 7.16
CA LEU A 114 10.63 -15.82 7.85
C LEU A 114 11.04 -15.09 9.14
N LEU A 115 11.19 -13.78 9.08
CA LEU A 115 11.60 -12.92 10.19
C LEU A 115 10.44 -12.50 11.09
N ALA A 116 9.20 -12.95 10.84
CA ALA A 116 8.02 -12.57 11.62
C ALA A 116 8.22 -12.65 13.15
N PRO A 117 8.83 -13.70 13.74
CA PRO A 117 9.10 -13.74 15.18
C PRO A 117 10.03 -12.62 15.67
N ILE A 118 11.06 -12.31 14.89
CA ILE A 118 12.05 -11.27 15.21
C ILE A 118 11.39 -9.89 15.10
N ILE A 119 10.63 -9.67 14.03
CA ILE A 119 9.87 -8.43 13.81
C ILE A 119 8.90 -8.20 14.97
N THR A 120 8.12 -9.22 15.35
CA THR A 120 7.18 -9.11 16.48
C THR A 120 7.91 -8.78 17.79
N ARG A 121 9.09 -9.37 18.04
CA ARG A 121 9.88 -9.09 19.24
C ARG A 121 10.39 -7.66 19.30
N ILE A 122 10.74 -7.07 18.15
CA ILE A 122 11.23 -5.68 18.06
C ILE A 122 10.07 -4.68 18.17
N VAL A 123 8.96 -4.94 17.47
CA VAL A 123 7.84 -4.01 17.37
C VAL A 123 6.93 -4.06 18.60
N ALA A 124 6.77 -5.24 19.21
CA ALA A 124 5.94 -5.46 20.40
C ALA A 124 6.70 -6.28 21.46
N PRO A 125 7.78 -5.73 22.06
CA PRO A 125 8.59 -6.44 23.06
C PRO A 125 7.77 -6.88 24.28
N ASN A 126 6.73 -6.12 24.65
CA ASN A 126 5.85 -6.45 25.76
C ASN A 126 5.08 -7.77 25.56
N PHE A 127 4.88 -8.22 24.31
CA PHE A 127 4.17 -9.46 24.04
C PHE A 127 5.02 -10.70 24.32
N VAL A 128 6.35 -10.56 24.46
CA VAL A 128 7.24 -11.68 24.80
C VAL A 128 6.86 -12.30 26.15
N ASN A 129 6.31 -11.50 27.07
CA ASN A 129 5.84 -11.97 28.37
C ASN A 129 4.47 -12.66 28.32
N ASN A 130 3.79 -12.63 27.16
CA ASN A 130 2.50 -13.29 26.91
C ASN A 130 2.62 -14.24 25.68
N PRO A 131 2.96 -15.53 25.89
CA PRO A 131 3.23 -16.47 24.80
C PRO A 131 2.07 -16.64 23.80
N GLU A 132 0.82 -16.58 24.26
CA GLU A 132 -0.35 -16.71 23.39
C GLU A 132 -0.48 -15.51 22.45
N GLN A 133 -0.37 -14.30 22.99
CA GLN A 133 -0.46 -13.06 22.21
C GLN A 133 0.70 -12.93 21.22
N PHE A 134 1.92 -13.32 21.62
CA PHE A 134 3.08 -13.34 20.74
C PHE A 134 2.89 -14.32 19.57
N SER A 135 2.52 -15.57 19.88
CA SER A 135 2.29 -16.61 18.86
C SER A 135 1.20 -16.21 17.86
N LEU A 136 0.12 -15.61 18.35
CA LEU A 136 -0.94 -15.09 17.50
C LEU A 136 -0.44 -13.96 16.59
N THR A 137 0.28 -12.98 17.14
CA THR A 137 0.83 -11.86 16.37
C THR A 137 1.76 -12.34 15.26
N VAL A 138 2.63 -13.32 15.55
CA VAL A 138 3.52 -13.92 14.54
C VAL A 138 2.72 -14.62 13.43
N LYS A 139 1.68 -15.39 13.78
CA LYS A 139 0.81 -16.04 12.79
C LYS A 139 0.10 -15.03 11.91
N LEU A 140 -0.50 -13.99 12.51
CA LEU A 140 -1.18 -12.92 11.78
C LEU A 140 -0.21 -12.19 10.86
N LEU A 141 0.99 -11.85 11.35
CA LEU A 141 2.01 -11.15 10.57
C LEU A 141 2.41 -11.97 9.33
N ARG A 142 2.57 -13.30 9.45
CA ARG A 142 2.85 -14.19 8.30
C ARG A 142 1.71 -14.23 7.29
N ILE A 143 0.46 -14.24 7.76
CA ILE A 143 -0.72 -14.26 6.89
C ILE A 143 -0.88 -12.92 6.16
N MET A 144 -0.53 -11.82 6.82
CA MET A 144 -0.71 -10.46 6.30
C MET A 144 0.47 -9.96 5.48
N PHE A 145 1.66 -10.55 5.57
CA PHE A 145 2.79 -10.12 4.74
C PHE A 145 2.56 -10.24 3.22
N PRO A 146 1.92 -11.31 2.71
CA PRO A 146 1.54 -11.43 1.29
C PRO A 146 0.57 -10.38 0.75
N PHE A 147 0.03 -9.51 1.60
CA PHE A 147 -0.77 -8.34 1.17
C PHE A 147 0.11 -7.22 0.59
N LEU A 148 1.43 -7.28 0.78
CA LEU A 148 2.41 -6.38 0.14
C LEU A 148 2.47 -6.58 -1.37
#